data_AF-A0A821RTU1-F1
#
_entry.id   AF-A0A821RTU1-F1
#
_cell.length_a   1.000
_cell.length_b   1.000
_cell.length_c   1.000
_cell.angle_alpha   90.00
_cell.angle_beta   90.00
_cell.angle_gamma   90.00
#
_symmetry.space_group_name_H-M   'P 1'
#
loop_
_entity.id
_entity.type
_entity.pdbx_description
1 polymer ?
#
loop_
_entity_poly.entity_id
_entity_poly.type
_entity_poly.pdbx_seq_one_letter_code
_entity_poly.pdbx_strand_id
1 'polypeptide(L)'
;LTRLTFAFREDVGVFALDTVSVTSILAPSVQLLANNGFETGSESSWTYCCPSTAMSWAGVAQYSDNIYNMGVTYQAQSGTFFYYDGTGSGYDYLSQMFSTTVGG
;
A
#
# COMPACT_ATOMS: atom_id res chain seq x y z
N LEU A 1 0.86 -9.12 -18.04
CA LEU A 1 0.90 -8.33 -16.79
C LEU A 1 0.33 -9.18 -15.67
N THR A 2 0.87 -9.05 -14.47
CA THR A 2 0.47 -9.78 -13.25
C THR A 2 -0.07 -8.78 -12.24
N ARG A 3 -1.03 -9.18 -11.41
CA ARG A 3 -1.63 -8.31 -10.40
C ARG A 3 -1.23 -8.75 -9.00
N LEU A 4 -0.74 -7.81 -8.19
CA LEU A 4 -0.66 -7.94 -6.74
C LEU A 4 -1.88 -7.24 -6.13
N THR A 5 -2.51 -7.86 -5.12
CA THR A 5 -3.65 -7.25 -4.41
C THR A 5 -3.56 -7.58 -2.93
N PHE A 6 -3.60 -6.54 -2.11
CA PHE A 6 -3.90 -6.59 -0.69
C PHE A 6 -5.38 -6.26 -0.55
N ALA A 7 -6.15 -7.12 0.10
CA ALA A 7 -7.58 -6.90 0.29
C ALA A 7 -7.95 -7.22 1.74
N PHE A 8 -8.81 -6.38 2.32
CA PHE A 8 -9.41 -6.65 3.61
C PHE A 8 -10.56 -7.65 3.46
N ARG A 9 -10.80 -8.39 4.56
CA ARG A 9 -12.06 -9.11 4.74
C ARG A 9 -13.16 -8.11 5.12
N GLU A 10 -14.42 -8.52 5.08
CA GLU A 10 -15.56 -7.71 5.55
C GLU A 10 -15.61 -7.56 7.10
N ASP A 11 -14.47 -7.39 7.75
CA ASP A 11 -14.39 -7.14 9.19
C ASP A 11 -13.48 -5.97 9.48
N VAL A 12 -13.61 -5.44 10.70
CA VAL A 12 -12.88 -4.26 11.11
C VAL A 12 -11.38 -4.58 11.16
N GLY A 13 -10.59 -3.79 10.45
CA GLY A 13 -9.15 -4.01 10.35
C GLY A 13 -8.40 -2.80 9.85
N VAL A 14 -7.12 -2.74 10.20
CA VAL A 14 -6.18 -1.69 9.81
C VAL A 14 -4.84 -2.29 9.46
N PHE A 15 -4.15 -1.76 8.46
CA PHE A 15 -2.76 -2.10 8.16
C PHE A 15 -1.99 -0.88 7.67
N ALA A 16 -0.67 -0.98 7.71
CA ALA A 16 0.23 -0.08 7.00
C ALA A 16 1.24 -0.90 6.20
N LEU A 17 1.66 -0.35 5.06
CA LEU A 17 2.68 -0.92 4.19
C LEU A 17 3.71 0.15 3.85
N ASP A 18 4.96 -0.28 3.87
CA ASP A 18 6.07 0.50 3.34
C ASP A 18 7.10 -0.46 2.74
N THR A 19 7.83 0.01 1.73
CA THR A 19 8.90 -0.74 1.04
C THR A 19 8.48 -2.12 0.51
N VAL A 20 7.25 -2.24 0.00
CA VAL A 20 6.75 -3.50 -0.58
C VAL A 20 7.67 -3.94 -1.70
N SER A 21 8.00 -5.24 -1.78
CA SER A 21 8.93 -5.71 -2.80
C SER A 21 8.45 -6.95 -3.52
N VAL A 22 8.44 -6.87 -4.85
CA VAL A 22 8.25 -8.02 -5.74
C VAL A 22 9.43 -8.03 -6.70
N THR A 23 10.24 -9.08 -6.63
CA THR A 23 11.43 -9.23 -7.46
C THR A 23 11.42 -10.57 -8.16
N SER A 24 12.14 -10.66 -9.29
CA SER A 24 12.38 -11.94 -9.95
C SER A 24 13.51 -12.66 -9.25
N ILE A 25 13.39 -13.98 -9.04
CA ILE A 25 14.49 -14.80 -8.51
C ILE A 25 15.71 -14.73 -9.44
N LEU A 26 15.50 -14.57 -10.74
CA LEU A 26 16.59 -14.45 -11.73
C LEU A 26 17.25 -13.07 -11.73
N ALA A 27 16.61 -12.06 -11.13
CA ALA A 27 17.10 -10.68 -11.04
C ALA A 27 16.61 -10.01 -9.73
N PRO A 28 17.14 -10.43 -8.57
CA PRO A 28 16.60 -10.05 -7.26
C PRO A 28 16.79 -8.57 -6.91
N SER A 29 17.66 -7.85 -7.62
CA SER A 29 17.84 -6.41 -7.48
C SER A 29 16.84 -5.57 -8.27
N VAL A 30 16.05 -6.19 -9.16
CA VAL A 30 15.06 -5.48 -9.98
C VAL A 30 13.72 -5.48 -9.23
N GLN A 31 13.33 -4.30 -8.76
CA GLN A 31 11.98 -4.06 -8.24
C GLN A 31 10.99 -4.06 -9.40
N LEU A 32 9.95 -4.90 -9.31
CA LEU A 32 8.89 -4.98 -10.32
C LEU A 32 7.70 -4.07 -10.01
N LEU A 33 7.57 -3.61 -8.76
CA LEU A 33 6.56 -2.64 -8.37
C LEU A 33 7.01 -1.20 -8.59
N ALA A 34 6.11 -0.35 -9.07
CA ALA A 34 6.30 1.10 -9.09
C ALA A 34 5.84 1.72 -7.76
N ASN A 35 6.49 2.81 -7.33
CA ASN A 35 6.13 3.56 -6.12
C ASN A 35 5.89 2.66 -4.89
N ASN A 36 6.82 1.73 -4.67
CA ASN A 36 6.67 0.62 -3.72
C ASN A 36 6.91 1.01 -2.26
N GLY A 37 7.52 2.18 -2.03
CA GLY A 37 7.67 2.83 -0.72
C GLY A 37 6.88 4.14 -0.60
N PHE A 38 5.99 4.47 -1.54
CA PHE A 38 5.13 5.66 -1.46
C PHE A 38 5.85 7.02 -1.35
N GLU A 39 7.16 7.07 -1.62
CA GLU A 39 8.01 8.26 -1.43
C GLU A 39 7.63 9.49 -2.28
N THR A 40 6.68 9.32 -3.19
CA THR A 40 6.07 10.43 -3.92
C THR A 40 5.01 11.17 -3.10
N GLY A 41 4.68 10.68 -1.89
CA GLY A 41 3.59 11.18 -1.06
C GLY A 41 2.21 10.91 -1.65
N SER A 42 2.09 9.91 -2.52
CA SER A 42 0.84 9.59 -3.22
C SER A 42 0.73 8.11 -3.53
N GLU A 43 -0.49 7.63 -3.78
CA GLU A 43 -0.78 6.30 -4.31
C GLU A 43 -0.59 6.22 -5.83
N SER A 44 0.08 7.20 -6.46
CA SER A 44 0.29 7.17 -7.90
C SER A 44 1.05 5.88 -8.28
N SER A 45 0.51 5.11 -9.23
CA SER A 45 0.88 3.71 -9.59
C SER A 45 0.15 2.60 -8.83
N TRP A 46 -0.68 2.91 -7.86
CA TRP A 46 -1.56 1.95 -7.19
C TRP A 46 -3.02 2.24 -7.51
N THR A 47 -3.83 1.18 -7.57
CA THR A 47 -5.28 1.25 -7.61
C THR A 47 -5.82 0.79 -6.28
N TYR A 48 -6.54 1.66 -5.59
CA TYR A 48 -7.22 1.31 -4.35
C TYR A 48 -8.73 1.43 -4.49
N CYS A 49 -9.45 0.74 -3.62
CA CYS A 49 -10.88 0.93 -3.42
C CYS A 49 -11.12 1.13 -1.93
N CYS A 50 -11.86 2.18 -1.61
CA CYS A 50 -12.40 2.43 -0.28
C CYS A 50 -13.91 2.63 -0.45
N PRO A 51 -14.75 1.64 -0.11
CA PRO A 51 -16.20 1.71 -0.33
C PRO A 51 -16.93 2.68 0.63
N SER A 52 -16.27 3.17 1.68
CA SER A 52 -16.93 3.88 2.78
C SER A 52 -16.70 5.38 2.73
N THR A 53 -17.80 6.12 2.50
CA THR A 53 -17.89 7.58 2.67
C THR A 53 -17.90 8.03 4.15
N ALA A 54 -17.74 7.12 5.12
CA ALA A 54 -17.87 7.45 6.54
C ALA A 54 -16.54 7.62 7.27
N MET A 55 -15.50 6.84 6.93
CA MET A 55 -14.17 6.93 7.55
C MET A 55 -13.14 6.30 6.60
N SER A 56 -12.74 6.98 5.53
CA SER A 56 -11.62 6.49 4.71
C SER A 56 -10.33 6.66 5.49
N TRP A 57 -9.83 5.57 6.07
CA TRP A 57 -8.49 5.54 6.63
C TRP A 57 -7.45 5.07 5.62
N ALA A 58 -7.79 5.09 4.33
CA ALA A 58 -6.86 4.84 3.25
C ALA A 58 -6.11 6.12 2.89
N GLY A 59 -4.79 6.05 2.81
CA GLY A 59 -3.98 7.17 2.32
C GLY A 59 -2.48 6.91 2.37
N VAL A 60 -1.73 7.83 1.78
CA VAL A 60 -0.29 7.98 2.04
C VAL A 60 -0.07 9.06 3.09
N ALA A 61 0.69 8.72 4.13
CA ALA A 61 1.08 9.63 5.20
C ALA A 61 2.59 9.79 5.29
N GLN A 62 3.04 10.90 5.85
CA GLN A 62 4.44 11.12 6.21
C GLN A 62 4.78 10.45 7.54
N TYR A 63 6.05 10.09 7.74
CA TYR A 63 6.58 9.57 9.01
C TYR A 63 6.32 10.52 10.19
N SER A 64 6.35 11.83 9.93
CA SER A 64 6.05 12.87 10.92
C SER A 64 4.57 13.00 11.24
N ASP A 65 3.69 12.40 10.43
CA ASP A 65 2.26 12.41 10.70
C ASP A 65 1.97 11.45 11.85
N ASN A 66 1.35 11.95 12.91
CA ASN A 66 0.82 11.09 13.97
C ASN A 66 -0.41 10.34 13.46
N ILE A 67 -0.21 9.32 12.62
CA ILE A 67 -1.28 8.46 12.13
C ILE A 67 -1.66 7.50 13.25
N TYR A 68 -2.75 7.84 13.93
CA TYR A 68 -3.41 6.99 14.89
C TYR A 68 -4.70 6.47 14.28
N ASN A 69 -4.77 5.15 14.11
CA ASN A 69 -5.97 4.51 13.63
C ASN A 69 -6.28 3.29 14.47
N MET A 70 -7.53 3.21 14.96
CA MET A 70 -7.99 2.07 15.75
C MET A 70 -7.12 1.67 16.96
N GLY A 71 -6.43 2.62 17.61
CA GLY A 71 -5.53 2.27 18.72
C GLY A 71 -4.09 1.98 18.32
N VAL A 72 -3.79 1.97 17.02
CA VAL A 72 -2.47 1.64 16.48
C VAL A 72 -1.85 2.89 15.89
N THR A 73 -0.57 3.12 16.22
CA THR A 73 0.25 4.15 15.61
C THR A 73 1.12 3.53 14.52
N TYR A 74 1.12 4.14 13.34
CA TYR A 74 1.92 3.71 12.20
C TYR A 74 3.04 4.69 11.89
N GLN A 75 4.14 4.17 11.36
CA GLN A 75 5.29 4.95 10.93
C GLN A 75 5.89 4.33 9.67
N ALA A 76 6.52 5.16 8.83
CA ALA A 76 7.29 4.68 7.71
C ALA A 76 8.45 3.80 8.19
N GLN A 77 8.66 2.68 7.51
CA GLN A 77 9.80 1.78 7.73
C GLN A 77 11.08 2.35 7.10
N SER A 78 10.94 3.05 5.98
CA SER A 78 12.00 3.72 5.25
C SER A 78 11.51 5.04 4.67
N GLY A 79 12.45 5.91 4.32
CA GLY A 79 12.13 7.21 3.71
C GLY A 79 11.18 8.06 4.55
N THR A 80 10.29 8.78 3.85
CA THR A 80 9.42 9.80 4.47
C THR A 80 7.97 9.38 4.48
N PHE A 81 7.53 8.47 3.61
CA PHE A 81 6.11 8.18 3.42
C PHE A 81 5.79 6.70 3.56
N PHE A 82 4.54 6.41 3.88
CA PHE A 82 4.02 5.04 3.90
C PHE A 82 2.54 5.05 3.56
N TYR A 83 2.03 3.90 3.12
CA TYR A 83 0.60 3.71 2.91
C TYR A 83 -0.03 3.14 4.16
N TYR A 84 -1.20 3.65 4.52
CA TYR A 84 -2.06 3.10 5.55
C TYR A 84 -3.46 2.90 4.99
N ASP A 85 -4.14 1.89 5.52
CA ASP A 85 -5.52 1.60 5.18
C ASP A 85 -6.24 1.02 6.38
N GLY A 86 -7.56 1.10 6.33
CA GLY A 86 -8.42 0.36 7.22
C GLY A 86 -9.87 0.53 6.87
N THR A 87 -10.66 -0.44 7.31
CA THR A 87 -12.09 -0.48 7.06
C THR A 87 -12.84 -0.73 8.36
N GLY A 88 -13.94 0.00 8.56
CA GLY A 88 -14.92 -0.29 9.59
C GLY A 88 -16.01 -1.26 9.11
N SER A 89 -16.17 -1.41 7.80
CA SER A 89 -17.13 -2.28 7.12
C SER A 89 -16.94 -2.23 5.60
N GLY A 90 -17.09 -3.35 4.90
CA GLY A 90 -16.97 -3.42 3.44
C GLY A 90 -15.64 -4.02 2.99
N TYR A 91 -15.38 -3.95 1.68
CA TYR A 91 -14.14 -4.46 1.07
C TYR A 91 -13.23 -3.33 0.64
N ASP A 92 -12.11 -3.19 1.32
CA ASP A 92 -11.06 -2.24 0.94
C ASP A 92 -9.90 -3.02 0.30
N TYR A 93 -9.26 -2.44 -0.70
CA TYR A 93 -8.10 -3.07 -1.34
C TYR A 93 -7.10 -2.04 -1.85
N LEU A 94 -5.86 -2.51 -1.97
CA LEU A 94 -4.76 -1.86 -2.67
C LEU A 94 -4.17 -2.85 -3.69
N SER A 95 -3.99 -2.42 -4.94
CA SER A 95 -3.51 -3.29 -6.01
C SER A 95 -2.62 -2.59 -7.02
N GLN A 96 -1.73 -3.34 -7.66
CA GLN A 96 -0.89 -2.84 -8.74
C GLN A 96 -0.66 -3.95 -9.78
N MET A 97 -0.64 -3.53 -11.06
CA MET A 97 -0.21 -4.37 -12.17
C MET A 97 1.30 -4.21 -12.38
N PHE A 98 2.00 -5.32 -12.59
CA PHE A 98 3.44 -5.33 -12.90
C PHE A 98 3.76 -6.30 -14.03
N SER A 99 4.93 -6.12 -14.65
CA SER A 99 5.47 -7.06 -15.64
C SER A 99 6.37 -8.09 -14.96
N THR A 100 6.23 -9.35 -15.34
CA THR A 100 7.13 -10.44 -14.89
C THR A 100 8.34 -10.60 -15.80
N THR A 101 8.38 -9.91 -16.94
CA THR A 101 9.50 -9.94 -17.87
C THR A 101 10.49 -8.85 -17.47
N VAL A 102 11.71 -9.25 -17.12
CA VAL A 102 12.82 -8.34 -16.82
C VAL A 102 13.54 -8.02 -18.13
N GLY A 103 13.46 -6.77 -18.60
CA GLY A 103 14.09 -6.32 -19.84
C GLY A 103 13.24 -6.56 -21.09
N GLY A 104 12.90 -5.47 -21.77
CA GLY A 104 12.51 -5.45 -23.18
C GLY A 104 13.59 -4.74 -23.97
#